data_AF-A0A4Z0BNQ7-F1
#
_entry.id   AF-A0A4Z0BNQ7-F1
#
_cell.length_a   1.000
_cell.length_b   1.000
_cell.length_c   1.000
_cell.angle_alpha   90.00
_cell.angle_beta   90.00
_cell.angle_gamma   90.00
#
_symmetry.space_group_name_H-M   'P 1'
#
loop_
_entity.id
_entity.type
_entity.pdbx_description
1 polymer ?
#
loop_
_entity_poly.entity_id
_entity_poly.type
_entity_poly.pdbx_seq_one_letter_code
_entity_poly.pdbx_strand_id
1 'polypeptide(L)'
;MSGFTLGLAILGGLVLALLVAWNAWTTRKLAPRQAQQPPQRSEPVDPDLAIEPVFDSETAPPLPVPERKPGLDALIDVLAPIAVESPVSGEAALGALPATRRAGSKPFAIEGLNEASQHWETPHAGQRYIAFQAGVQLANRMGALNEIEFSEFVVKAQAFADAVNGAPEFPEMLHEVARARELDQFASQHDAQLGFTLRARNAAWSPGYVQQNAGRFGFVAGAIPGRLVMPASQPGHPPLLVLSFDTQAALSEDPAQSAIRDVTLSLDVPQVHRAEQPFARMCEAAIGLAKAMDGAITDDNGQPIQSEAMDVIAADLEQLYDTLEARDLAAGSTQARRLFS
;
A
#
# COMPACT_ATOMS: atom_id res chain seq x y z
N MET A 1 55.83 -5.05 -4.07
CA MET A 1 54.37 -5.35 -4.03
C MET A 1 54.23 -6.85 -3.91
N SER A 2 53.63 -7.35 -2.82
CA SER A 2 53.67 -8.78 -2.49
C SER A 2 52.76 -9.58 -3.43
N GLY A 3 53.17 -10.79 -3.81
CA GLY A 3 52.38 -11.68 -4.68
C GLY A 3 50.94 -11.92 -4.18
N PHE A 4 50.71 -11.74 -2.88
CA PHE A 4 49.40 -11.79 -2.25
C PHE A 4 48.46 -10.65 -2.70
N THR A 5 48.96 -9.42 -2.79
CA THR A 5 48.18 -8.27 -3.29
C THR A 5 47.82 -8.39 -4.77
N LEU A 6 48.71 -9.00 -5.57
CA LEU A 6 48.45 -9.26 -6.98
C LEU A 6 47.44 -10.40 -7.17
N GLY A 7 47.51 -11.44 -6.35
CA GLY A 7 46.54 -12.55 -6.35
C GLY A 7 45.11 -12.10 -6.00
N LEU A 8 44.98 -11.22 -5.00
CA LEU A 8 43.68 -10.65 -4.60
C LEU A 8 43.06 -9.77 -5.69
N ALA A 9 43.88 -8.97 -6.38
CA ALA A 9 43.41 -8.15 -7.49
C ALA A 9 42.91 -8.99 -8.68
N ILE A 10 43.62 -10.08 -9.02
CA ILE A 10 43.21 -10.99 -10.09
C ILE A 10 41.92 -11.73 -9.72
N LEU A 11 41.81 -12.20 -8.48
CA LEU A 11 40.60 -12.88 -8.00
C LEU A 11 39.39 -11.93 -8.01
N GLY A 12 39.57 -10.68 -7.55
CA GLY A 12 38.52 -9.66 -7.59
C GLY A 12 38.07 -9.32 -9.01
N GLY A 13 39.01 -9.23 -9.95
CA GLY A 13 38.69 -9.01 -11.37
C GLY A 13 37.89 -10.16 -11.99
N LEU A 14 38.21 -11.40 -11.65
CA LEU A 14 37.46 -12.58 -12.13
C LEU A 14 36.03 -12.64 -11.57
N VAL A 15 35.85 -12.32 -10.30
CA VAL A 15 34.51 -12.28 -9.67
C VAL A 15 33.65 -11.18 -10.30
N LEU A 16 34.22 -9.99 -10.54
CA LEU A 16 33.52 -8.90 -11.23
C LEU A 16 33.14 -9.27 -12.66
N ALA A 17 34.03 -9.92 -13.41
CA ALA A 17 33.74 -10.36 -14.77
C ALA A 17 32.61 -11.41 -14.81
N LEU A 18 32.61 -12.35 -13.87
CA LEU A 18 31.54 -13.34 -13.70
C LEU A 18 30.20 -12.68 -13.34
N LEU A 19 30.21 -11.71 -12.44
CA LEU A 19 29.00 -10.97 -12.04
C LEU A 19 28.42 -10.16 -13.20
N VAL A 20 29.26 -9.48 -13.98
CA VAL A 20 28.83 -8.70 -15.16
C VAL A 20 28.29 -9.63 -16.26
N ALA A 21 28.94 -10.77 -16.51
CA ALA A 21 28.46 -11.75 -17.48
C ALA A 21 27.11 -12.36 -17.04
N TRP A 22 26.95 -12.67 -15.75
CA TRP A 22 25.69 -13.16 -15.19
C TRP A 22 24.58 -12.11 -15.32
N ASN A 23 24.85 -10.85 -14.95
CA ASN A 23 23.87 -9.77 -15.04
C ASN A 23 23.48 -9.45 -16.50
N ALA A 24 24.43 -9.47 -17.43
CA ALA A 24 24.17 -9.31 -18.86
C ALA A 24 23.32 -10.47 -19.44
N TRP A 25 23.47 -11.68 -18.90
CA TRP A 25 22.69 -12.84 -19.31
C TRP A 25 21.27 -12.82 -18.73
N THR A 26 21.10 -12.43 -17.47
CA THR A 26 19.78 -12.27 -16.85
C THR A 26 19.00 -11.13 -17.50
N THR A 27 19.63 -9.99 -17.79
CA THR A 27 18.99 -8.88 -18.50
C THR A 27 18.61 -9.23 -19.93
N ARG A 28 19.40 -10.06 -20.64
CA ARG A 28 19.00 -10.59 -21.96
C ARG A 28 17.84 -11.57 -21.90
N LYS A 29 17.72 -12.37 -20.83
CA LYS A 29 16.59 -13.30 -20.64
C LYS A 29 15.30 -12.60 -20.21
N LEU A 30 15.41 -11.46 -19.54
CA LEU A 30 14.28 -10.66 -19.03
C LEU A 30 13.96 -9.44 -19.90
N ALA A 31 14.64 -9.26 -21.04
CA ALA A 31 14.36 -8.17 -21.96
C ALA A 31 12.95 -8.37 -22.58
N PRO A 32 11.97 -7.49 -22.29
CA PRO A 32 10.69 -7.54 -22.96
C PRO A 32 10.93 -7.32 -24.46
N ARG A 33 10.37 -8.21 -25.29
CA ARG A 33 10.31 -8.00 -26.75
C ARG A 33 9.53 -6.71 -26.99
N GLN A 34 10.24 -5.60 -27.20
CA GLN A 34 9.65 -4.37 -27.72
C GLN A 34 8.99 -4.72 -29.05
N ALA A 35 7.67 -4.58 -29.09
CA ALA A 35 6.91 -4.65 -30.33
C ALA A 35 7.45 -3.58 -31.28
N GLN A 36 8.02 -4.00 -32.40
CA GLN A 36 8.29 -3.13 -33.53
C GLN A 36 6.96 -2.56 -34.01
N GLN A 37 6.76 -1.26 -33.82
CA GLN A 37 5.65 -0.51 -34.42
C GLN A 37 5.73 -0.67 -35.95
N PRO A 38 4.69 -1.23 -36.61
CA PRO A 38 4.61 -1.19 -38.06
C PRO A 38 4.46 0.27 -38.52
N PRO A 39 5.01 0.63 -39.70
CA PRO A 39 4.95 2.00 -40.20
C PRO A 39 3.50 2.43 -40.42
N GLN A 40 3.17 3.61 -39.89
CA GLN A 40 1.90 4.30 -40.12
C GLN A 40 1.69 4.50 -41.63
N ARG A 41 0.73 3.76 -42.19
CA ARG A 41 0.18 4.02 -43.51
C ARG A 41 -0.97 5.00 -43.33
N SER A 42 -0.78 6.23 -43.81
CA SER A 42 -1.81 7.24 -43.93
C SER A 42 -2.77 6.85 -45.04
N GLU A 43 -3.97 6.40 -44.68
CA GLU A 43 -5.11 6.30 -45.59
C GLU A 43 -6.00 7.55 -45.46
N PRO A 44 -6.55 8.08 -46.57
CA PRO A 44 -7.37 9.27 -46.56
C PRO A 44 -8.77 8.96 -45.98
N VAL A 45 -9.23 9.85 -45.10
CA VAL A 45 -10.56 9.82 -44.49
C VAL A 45 -11.61 10.23 -45.53
N ASP A 46 -12.52 9.31 -45.84
CA ASP A 46 -13.75 9.56 -46.60
C ASP A 46 -14.87 9.88 -45.60
N PRO A 47 -15.55 11.04 -45.68
CA PRO A 47 -16.48 11.48 -44.65
C PRO A 47 -17.91 11.08 -45.03
N ASP A 48 -18.31 9.84 -44.77
CA ASP A 48 -19.73 9.54 -44.54
C ASP A 48 -19.94 8.13 -43.98
N LEU A 49 -20.81 8.05 -42.96
CA LEU A 49 -21.45 6.85 -42.38
C LEU A 49 -20.65 6.00 -41.38
N ALA A 50 -20.65 6.44 -40.12
CA ALA A 50 -20.77 5.55 -38.96
C ALA A 50 -21.38 6.32 -37.78
N ILE A 51 -22.70 6.23 -37.62
CA ILE A 51 -23.40 6.66 -36.41
C ILE A 51 -23.14 5.56 -35.36
N GLU A 52 -22.18 5.78 -34.48
CA GLU A 52 -22.04 4.97 -33.27
C GLU A 52 -23.16 5.36 -32.28
N PRO A 53 -23.86 4.38 -31.68
CA PRO A 53 -24.83 4.67 -30.64
C PRO A 53 -24.07 5.17 -29.40
N VAL A 54 -24.30 6.42 -29.05
CA VAL A 54 -23.92 6.98 -27.75
C VAL A 54 -24.66 6.19 -26.69
N PHE A 55 -23.95 5.31 -25.98
CA PHE A 55 -24.42 4.83 -24.69
C PHE A 55 -24.43 6.04 -23.77
N ASP A 56 -25.64 6.53 -23.49
CA ASP A 56 -25.88 7.48 -22.42
C ASP A 56 -25.16 6.98 -21.18
N SER A 57 -24.13 7.73 -20.80
CA SER A 57 -23.41 7.55 -19.56
C SER A 57 -24.33 8.08 -18.47
N GLU A 58 -25.37 7.31 -18.15
CA GLU A 58 -26.11 7.46 -16.90
C GLU A 58 -25.09 7.35 -15.78
N THR A 59 -24.87 8.51 -15.20
CA THR A 59 -24.13 8.84 -13.98
C THR A 59 -24.03 7.62 -13.08
N ALA A 60 -22.90 6.93 -13.15
CA ALA A 60 -22.53 5.97 -12.11
C ALA A 60 -22.64 6.73 -10.77
N PRO A 61 -23.39 6.23 -9.79
CA PRO A 61 -23.46 6.90 -8.49
C PRO A 61 -22.02 7.06 -7.99
N PRO A 62 -21.65 8.23 -7.43
CA PRO A 62 -20.31 8.42 -6.91
C PRO A 62 -20.07 7.29 -5.91
N LEU A 63 -19.09 6.43 -6.22
CA LEU A 63 -18.61 5.45 -5.27
C LEU A 63 -18.33 6.21 -3.97
N PRO A 64 -18.84 5.76 -2.81
CA PRO A 64 -18.56 6.43 -1.55
C PRO A 64 -17.05 6.45 -1.39
N VAL A 65 -16.46 7.62 -1.63
CA VAL A 65 -15.06 7.87 -1.33
C VAL A 65 -14.99 7.65 0.17
N PRO A 66 -14.21 6.68 0.67
CA PRO A 66 -14.12 6.48 2.11
C PRO A 66 -13.78 7.83 2.71
N GLU A 67 -14.62 8.30 3.64
CA GLU A 67 -14.27 9.44 4.49
C GLU A 67 -12.98 9.04 5.20
N ARG A 68 -11.84 9.40 4.62
CA ARG A 68 -10.56 9.36 5.31
C ARG A 68 -10.67 10.45 6.35
N LYS A 69 -11.22 10.12 7.52
CA LYS A 69 -11.13 10.97 8.70
C LYS A 69 -9.63 11.16 8.95
N PRO A 70 -9.06 12.35 8.73
CA PRO A 70 -7.79 12.63 9.34
C PRO A 70 -8.10 12.76 10.84
N GLY A 71 -7.40 11.93 11.60
CA GLY A 71 -7.18 12.14 13.00
C GLY A 71 -5.67 12.05 13.14
N LEU A 72 -5.03 13.22 13.08
CA LEU A 72 -3.64 13.35 13.48
C LEU A 72 -3.50 12.78 14.89
N ASP A 73 -2.47 11.97 15.10
CA ASP A 73 -2.27 11.24 16.34
C ASP A 73 -0.81 11.38 16.77
N ALA A 74 -0.60 11.93 17.97
CA ALA A 74 0.74 12.15 18.51
C ALA A 74 1.58 10.86 18.61
N LEU A 75 0.96 9.67 18.62
CA LEU A 75 1.63 8.38 18.59
C LEU A 75 2.45 8.17 17.29
N ILE A 76 1.90 8.61 16.15
CA ILE A 76 2.49 8.36 14.83
C ILE A 76 2.79 9.64 14.03
N ASP A 77 2.44 10.80 14.56
CA ASP A 77 2.60 12.10 13.92
C ASP A 77 3.42 13.06 14.80
N VAL A 78 4.25 13.87 14.15
CA VAL A 78 4.71 15.14 14.69
C VAL A 78 3.54 16.10 14.64
N LEU A 79 3.21 16.77 15.75
CA LEU A 79 2.16 17.78 15.81
C LEU A 79 2.78 19.14 16.09
N ALA A 80 2.44 20.13 15.27
CA ALA A 80 2.73 21.54 15.50
C ALA A 80 1.39 22.26 15.73
N PRO A 81 1.03 22.58 16.99
CA PRO A 81 -0.15 23.39 17.26
C PRO A 81 0.04 24.80 16.70
N ILE A 82 -1.05 25.40 16.23
CA ILE A 82 -1.08 26.72 15.62
C ILE A 82 -2.19 27.51 16.31
N ALA A 83 -1.79 28.44 17.16
CA ALA A 83 -2.71 29.35 17.84
C ALA A 83 -3.11 30.46 16.87
N VAL A 84 -4.39 30.84 16.84
CA VAL A 84 -4.91 31.96 16.03
C VAL A 84 -5.46 33.04 16.95
N GLU A 85 -5.28 34.31 16.57
CA GLU A 85 -5.72 35.45 17.40
C GLU A 85 -7.25 35.63 17.39
N SER A 86 -7.90 35.22 16.31
CA SER A 86 -9.36 35.29 16.15
C SER A 86 -9.88 34.09 15.37
N PRO A 87 -11.16 33.71 15.53
CA PRO A 87 -11.67 32.54 14.83
C PRO A 87 -11.62 32.73 13.32
N VAL A 88 -11.04 31.75 12.63
CA VAL A 88 -10.79 31.74 11.19
C VAL A 88 -11.93 31.02 10.48
N SER A 89 -12.44 31.60 9.38
CA SER A 89 -13.46 30.92 8.58
C SER A 89 -12.88 29.71 7.85
N GLY A 90 -13.70 28.67 7.67
CA GLY A 90 -13.29 27.47 6.98
C GLY A 90 -12.89 27.71 5.52
N GLU A 91 -13.47 28.69 4.83
CA GLU A 91 -13.06 29.10 3.49
C GLU A 91 -11.64 29.68 3.47
N ALA A 92 -11.29 30.51 4.47
CA ALA A 92 -9.95 31.08 4.58
C ALA A 92 -8.93 29.98 4.89
N ALA A 93 -9.25 29.07 5.82
CA ALA A 93 -8.42 27.92 6.13
C ALA A 93 -8.23 27.00 4.92
N LEU A 94 -9.30 26.70 4.17
CA LEU A 94 -9.24 25.90 2.95
C LEU A 94 -8.38 26.56 1.87
N GLY A 95 -8.48 27.88 1.70
CA GLY A 95 -7.66 28.65 0.76
C GLY A 95 -6.18 28.70 1.14
N ALA A 96 -5.87 28.58 2.44
CA ALA A 96 -4.50 28.54 2.96
C ALA A 96 -3.85 27.15 2.92
N LEU A 97 -4.62 26.08 2.66
CA LEU A 97 -4.08 24.73 2.63
C LEU A 97 -2.98 24.59 1.56
N PRO A 98 -1.87 23.88 1.86
CA PRO A 98 -0.83 23.67 0.86
C PRO A 98 -1.34 22.81 -0.29
N ALA A 99 -0.83 23.07 -1.49
CA ALA A 99 -1.20 22.36 -2.71
C ALA A 99 -0.93 20.84 -2.67
N THR A 100 -0.01 20.40 -1.79
CA THR A 100 0.33 18.99 -1.61
C THR A 100 0.14 18.57 -0.16
N ARG A 101 -0.48 17.40 0.05
CA ARG A 101 -0.71 16.77 1.38
C ARG A 101 0.41 15.82 1.78
N ARG A 102 1.66 16.17 1.44
CA ARG A 102 2.86 15.38 1.74
C ARG A 102 4.03 16.27 2.09
N ALA A 103 4.95 15.79 2.91
CA ALA A 103 6.30 16.33 3.06
C ALA A 103 7.26 15.20 2.64
N GLY A 104 7.87 15.32 1.46
CA GLY A 104 8.55 14.23 0.78
C GLY A 104 7.69 12.95 0.67
N SER A 105 8.14 11.89 1.34
CA SER A 105 7.45 10.59 1.37
C SER A 105 6.34 10.48 2.42
N LYS A 106 6.24 11.45 3.34
CA LYS A 106 5.34 11.39 4.51
C LYS A 106 4.02 12.11 4.26
N PRO A 107 2.87 11.51 4.61
CA PRO A 107 1.60 12.21 4.66
C PRO A 107 1.65 13.44 5.57
N PHE A 108 1.06 14.53 5.11
CA PHE A 108 0.95 15.80 5.83
C PHE A 108 -0.52 16.24 5.84
N ALA A 109 -1.02 16.62 7.01
CA ALA A 109 -2.39 17.10 7.19
C ALA A 109 -2.43 18.35 8.09
N ILE A 110 -3.53 19.08 7.96
CA ILE A 110 -3.85 20.22 8.82
C ILE A 110 -5.30 20.03 9.25
N GLU A 111 -5.50 20.12 10.56
CA GLU A 111 -6.81 20.03 11.20
C GLU A 111 -7.09 21.35 11.92
N GLY A 112 -8.37 21.73 11.97
CA GLY A 112 -8.87 22.87 12.73
C GLY A 112 -9.77 22.41 13.86
N LEU A 113 -9.67 23.07 15.01
CA LEU A 113 -10.58 22.89 16.13
C LEU A 113 -11.84 23.72 15.87
N ASN A 114 -12.93 23.05 15.54
CA ASN A 114 -14.19 23.70 15.19
C ASN A 114 -14.80 24.42 16.40
N GLU A 115 -15.20 25.68 16.21
CA GLU A 115 -15.76 26.54 17.27
C GLU A 115 -17.04 25.96 17.87
N ALA A 116 -17.93 25.42 17.04
CA ALA A 116 -19.22 24.91 17.47
C ALA A 116 -19.15 23.49 18.03
N SER A 117 -18.45 22.58 17.33
CA SER A 117 -18.39 21.17 17.72
C SER A 117 -17.32 20.90 18.77
N GLN A 118 -16.29 21.75 18.90
CA GLN A 118 -15.10 21.53 19.74
C GLN A 118 -14.34 20.24 19.39
N HIS A 119 -14.44 19.80 18.12
CA HIS A 119 -13.70 18.66 17.60
C HIS A 119 -12.66 19.11 16.56
N TRP A 120 -11.55 18.37 16.52
CA TRP A 120 -10.56 18.48 15.45
C TRP A 120 -11.12 17.84 14.18
N GLU A 121 -11.06 18.57 13.08
CA GLU A 121 -11.53 18.11 11.78
C GLU A 121 -10.73 18.75 10.63
N THR A 122 -10.85 18.20 9.43
CA THR A 122 -10.37 18.93 8.24
C THR A 122 -11.19 20.22 8.08
N PRO A 123 -10.57 21.35 7.72
CA PRO A 123 -11.32 22.57 7.48
C PRO A 123 -12.43 22.38 6.42
N HIS A 124 -13.65 22.82 6.75
CA HIS A 124 -14.83 22.77 5.89
C HIS A 124 -15.42 24.16 5.67
N ALA A 125 -15.93 24.45 4.47
CA ALA A 125 -16.63 25.69 4.20
C ALA A 125 -17.86 25.86 5.11
N GLY A 126 -18.18 27.09 5.50
CA GLY A 126 -19.25 27.42 6.43
C GLY A 126 -18.95 27.18 7.91
N GLN A 127 -17.80 26.57 8.24
CA GLN A 127 -17.37 26.37 9.64
C GLN A 127 -16.43 27.49 10.10
N ARG A 128 -16.20 27.54 11.41
CA ARG A 128 -15.25 28.46 12.06
C ARG A 128 -14.32 27.68 12.96
N TYR A 129 -13.05 28.07 12.99
CA TYR A 129 -12.00 27.36 13.70
C TYR A 129 -11.28 28.30 14.68
N ILE A 130 -11.07 27.81 15.90
CA ILE A 130 -10.45 28.59 17.00
C ILE A 130 -8.99 28.23 17.26
N ALA A 131 -8.52 27.12 16.70
CA ALA A 131 -7.13 26.69 16.71
C ALA A 131 -6.88 25.77 15.50
N PHE A 132 -5.63 25.63 15.10
CA PHE A 132 -5.22 24.64 14.10
C PHE A 132 -4.10 23.76 14.64
N GLN A 133 -3.90 22.60 14.02
CA GLN A 133 -2.73 21.78 14.21
C GLN A 133 -2.27 21.26 12.85
N ALA A 134 -0.97 21.36 12.59
CA ALA A 134 -0.36 20.74 11.43
C ALA A 134 0.35 19.47 11.89
N GLY A 135 0.27 18.40 11.10
CA GLY A 135 0.96 17.16 11.42
C GLY A 135 1.57 16.47 10.23
N VAL A 136 2.72 15.83 10.48
CA VAL A 136 3.43 14.98 9.52
C VAL A 136 3.74 13.64 10.16
N GLN A 137 3.55 12.58 9.38
CA GLN A 137 3.74 11.23 9.87
C GLN A 137 5.21 10.93 10.15
N LEU A 138 5.48 10.35 11.32
CA LEU A 138 6.81 9.98 11.81
C LEU A 138 7.45 8.86 10.99
N ALA A 139 6.70 7.82 10.63
CA ALA A 139 7.23 6.67 9.89
C ALA A 139 6.15 6.03 9.03
N ASN A 140 6.57 5.42 7.93
CA ASN A 140 5.76 4.55 7.07
C ASN A 140 6.66 3.48 6.45
N ARG A 141 6.15 2.62 5.54
CA ARG A 141 7.00 1.60 4.89
C ARG A 141 8.14 2.16 4.04
N MET A 142 8.14 3.47 3.75
CA MET A 142 9.26 4.16 3.09
C MET A 142 10.37 4.61 4.07
N GLY A 143 10.23 4.32 5.37
CA GLY A 143 11.20 4.60 6.42
C GLY A 143 10.76 5.67 7.42
N ALA A 144 11.66 6.04 8.33
CA ALA A 144 11.49 7.17 9.26
C ALA A 144 11.47 8.54 8.57
N LEU A 145 10.81 9.52 9.20
CA LEU A 145 10.89 10.95 8.89
C LEU A 145 12.34 11.41 9.06
N ASN A 146 12.86 12.09 8.03
CA ASN A 146 14.20 12.65 8.05
C ASN A 146 14.20 14.17 8.22
N GLU A 147 15.39 14.75 8.44
CA GLU A 147 15.58 16.20 8.67
C GLU A 147 15.11 17.07 7.50
N ILE A 148 15.24 16.58 6.26
CA ILE A 148 14.81 17.30 5.05
C ILE A 148 13.28 17.33 4.97
N GLU A 149 12.63 16.18 5.19
CA GLU A 149 11.17 16.07 5.23
C GLU A 149 10.59 16.89 6.39
N PHE A 150 11.25 16.90 7.56
CA PHE A 150 10.86 17.74 8.70
C PHE A 150 10.96 19.23 8.34
N SER A 151 12.05 19.65 7.68
CA SER A 151 12.21 21.04 7.23
C SER A 151 11.12 21.44 6.24
N GLU A 152 10.72 20.54 5.33
CA GLU A 152 9.60 20.76 4.41
C GLU A 152 8.26 20.89 5.16
N PHE A 153 8.04 20.06 6.19
CA PHE A 153 6.89 20.17 7.08
C PHE A 153 6.82 21.55 7.75
N VAL A 154 7.92 22.03 8.33
CA VAL A 154 7.98 23.35 8.98
C VAL A 154 7.64 24.48 8.00
N VAL A 155 8.22 24.47 6.80
CA VAL A 155 7.94 25.48 5.77
C VAL A 155 6.46 25.50 5.39
N LYS A 156 5.85 24.32 5.20
CA LYS A 156 4.43 24.21 4.84
C LYS A 156 3.50 24.64 5.96
N ALA A 157 3.77 24.22 7.19
CA ALA A 157 2.99 24.58 8.37
C ALA A 157 3.11 26.08 8.68
N GLN A 158 4.30 26.66 8.55
CA GLN A 158 4.51 28.10 8.70
C GLN A 158 3.74 28.90 7.65
N ALA A 159 3.82 28.49 6.37
CA ALA A 159 3.10 29.17 5.30
C ALA A 159 1.57 29.15 5.51
N PHE A 160 1.03 28.04 6.01
CA PHE A 160 -0.37 27.97 6.42
C PHE A 160 -0.67 28.93 7.58
N ALA A 161 0.15 28.91 8.63
CA ALA A 161 -0.03 29.76 9.80
C ALA A 161 0.00 31.25 9.42
N ASP A 162 0.94 31.69 8.60
CA ASP A 162 1.05 33.07 8.12
C ASP A 162 -0.22 33.50 7.37
N ALA A 163 -0.78 32.62 6.53
CA ALA A 163 -1.99 32.90 5.76
C ALA A 163 -3.25 33.05 6.63
N VAL A 164 -3.31 32.39 7.78
CA VAL A 164 -4.43 32.47 8.73
C VAL A 164 -4.16 33.42 9.91
N ASN A 165 -3.04 34.16 9.89
CA ASN A 165 -2.54 34.97 11.02
C ASN A 165 -2.43 34.15 12.32
N GLY A 166 -1.90 32.94 12.20
CA GLY A 166 -1.61 32.04 13.31
C GLY A 166 -0.13 32.03 13.67
N ALA A 167 0.16 31.55 14.89
CA ALA A 167 1.51 31.34 15.40
C ALA A 167 1.72 29.83 15.63
N PRO A 168 2.53 29.15 14.79
CA PRO A 168 2.83 27.75 14.96
C PRO A 168 3.90 27.55 16.03
N GLU A 169 3.75 26.51 16.85
CA GLU A 169 4.79 26.05 17.77
C GLU A 169 5.36 24.73 17.23
N PHE A 170 6.64 24.75 16.86
CA PHE A 170 7.31 23.58 16.30
C PHE A 170 8.05 22.80 17.38
N PRO A 171 7.88 21.47 17.45
CA PRO A 171 8.71 20.63 18.29
C PRO A 171 10.17 20.62 17.79
N GLU A 172 11.09 20.16 18.65
CA GLU A 172 12.51 20.13 18.33
C GLU A 172 12.82 19.04 17.28
N MET A 173 13.50 19.42 16.20
CA MET A 173 13.71 18.56 15.03
C MET A 173 14.46 17.27 15.37
N LEU A 174 15.58 17.35 16.10
CA LEU A 174 16.40 16.17 16.37
C LEU A 174 15.68 15.16 17.25
N HIS A 175 14.88 15.63 18.21
CA HIS A 175 14.00 14.81 19.04
C HIS A 175 12.97 14.06 18.19
N GLU A 176 12.28 14.76 17.29
CA GLU A 176 11.24 14.17 16.45
C GLU A 176 11.80 13.18 15.43
N VAL A 177 12.96 13.47 14.84
CA VAL A 177 13.66 12.55 13.94
C VAL A 177 14.16 11.31 14.69
N ALA A 178 14.60 11.44 15.95
CA ALA A 178 14.95 10.28 16.78
C ALA A 178 13.72 9.41 17.08
N ARG A 179 12.61 10.03 17.48
CA ARG A 179 11.31 9.37 17.70
C ARG A 179 10.82 8.63 16.46
N ALA A 180 10.95 9.25 15.29
CA ALA A 180 10.63 8.64 14.01
C ALA A 180 11.46 7.38 13.73
N ARG A 181 12.77 7.40 14.04
CA ARG A 181 13.65 6.23 13.87
C ARG A 181 13.29 5.09 14.81
N GLU A 182 12.93 5.39 16.06
CA GLU A 182 12.48 4.37 17.01
C GLU A 182 11.18 3.72 16.55
N LEU A 183 10.22 4.52 16.06
CA LEU A 183 8.96 4.02 15.55
C LEU A 183 9.15 3.19 14.27
N ASP A 184 10.02 3.62 13.35
CA ASP A 184 10.36 2.88 12.13
C ASP A 184 11.07 1.55 12.43
N GLN A 185 11.98 1.53 13.41
CA GLN A 185 12.61 0.30 13.88
C GLN A 185 11.58 -0.67 14.46
N PHE A 186 10.63 -0.17 15.25
CA PHE A 186 9.54 -0.99 15.74
C PHE A 186 8.67 -1.51 14.60
N ALA A 187 8.22 -0.64 13.69
CA ALA A 187 7.37 -1.03 12.57
C ALA A 187 8.05 -2.09 11.69
N SER A 188 9.30 -1.88 11.29
CA SER A 188 10.04 -2.84 10.44
C SER A 188 10.21 -4.22 11.05
N GLN A 189 10.31 -4.33 12.39
CA GLN A 189 10.40 -5.62 13.09
C GLN A 189 9.06 -6.35 13.18
N HIS A 190 7.94 -5.63 13.04
CA HIS A 190 6.58 -6.13 13.25
C HIS A 190 5.71 -6.02 11.97
N ASP A 191 6.33 -5.71 10.82
CA ASP A 191 5.66 -5.63 9.51
C ASP A 191 5.52 -7.03 8.90
N ALA A 192 4.57 -7.81 9.40
CA ALA A 192 4.31 -9.15 8.89
C ALA A 192 3.41 -9.11 7.64
N GLN A 193 3.95 -9.59 6.51
CA GLN A 193 3.19 -9.91 5.31
C GLN A 193 3.28 -11.40 5.06
N LEU A 194 2.13 -12.07 5.03
CA LEU A 194 2.05 -13.50 4.82
C LEU A 194 1.61 -13.80 3.40
N GLY A 195 2.17 -14.87 2.83
CA GLY A 195 1.89 -15.31 1.47
C GLY A 195 1.83 -16.84 1.41
N PHE A 196 0.81 -17.36 0.73
CA PHE A 196 0.73 -18.76 0.29
C PHE A 196 0.65 -18.79 -1.23
N THR A 197 1.44 -19.65 -1.86
CA THR A 197 1.34 -19.90 -3.28
C THR A 197 0.62 -21.21 -3.51
N LEU A 198 -0.48 -21.19 -4.26
CA LEU A 198 -1.16 -22.41 -4.71
C LEU A 198 -0.67 -22.73 -6.11
N ARG A 199 -0.06 -23.91 -6.29
CA ARG A 199 0.46 -24.38 -7.57
C ARG A 199 -0.38 -25.52 -8.14
N ALA A 200 -0.73 -25.43 -9.41
CA ALA A 200 -1.43 -26.49 -10.12
C ALA A 200 -0.56 -27.77 -10.21
N ARG A 201 -1.12 -28.93 -9.83
CA ARG A 201 -0.39 -30.21 -9.89
C ARG A 201 -0.29 -30.78 -11.29
N ASN A 202 -1.39 -30.71 -12.03
CA ASN A 202 -1.55 -31.39 -13.31
C ASN A 202 -1.86 -30.40 -14.44
N ALA A 203 -3.09 -29.89 -14.49
CA ALA A 203 -3.56 -28.99 -15.54
C ALA A 203 -3.47 -27.53 -15.10
N ALA A 204 -3.13 -26.65 -16.04
CA ALA A 204 -3.23 -25.21 -15.82
C ALA A 204 -4.69 -24.78 -15.60
N TRP A 205 -4.89 -23.72 -14.84
CA TRP A 205 -6.19 -23.12 -14.59
C TRP A 205 -6.48 -21.99 -15.57
N SER A 206 -7.76 -21.72 -15.84
CA SER A 206 -8.17 -20.50 -16.54
C SER A 206 -8.54 -19.40 -15.53
N PRO A 207 -8.46 -18.11 -15.90
CA PRO A 207 -8.84 -17.01 -15.01
C PRO A 207 -10.27 -17.12 -14.49
N GLY A 208 -11.21 -17.49 -15.36
CA GLY A 208 -12.61 -17.69 -14.97
C GLY A 208 -12.80 -18.84 -13.98
N TYR A 209 -12.01 -19.92 -14.11
CA TYR A 209 -12.05 -21.04 -13.17
C TYR A 209 -11.48 -20.65 -11.79
N VAL A 210 -10.38 -19.89 -11.76
CA VAL A 210 -9.84 -19.33 -10.51
C VAL A 210 -10.87 -18.41 -9.86
N GLN A 211 -11.45 -17.47 -10.62
CA GLN A 211 -12.48 -16.55 -10.13
C GLN A 211 -13.70 -17.27 -9.56
N GLN A 212 -14.20 -18.29 -10.25
CA GLN A 212 -15.36 -19.06 -9.81
C GLN A 212 -15.08 -19.79 -8.48
N ASN A 213 -13.91 -20.40 -8.33
CA ASN A 213 -13.56 -21.11 -7.10
C ASN A 213 -13.28 -20.12 -5.94
N ALA A 214 -12.56 -19.03 -6.21
CA ALA A 214 -12.29 -17.97 -5.24
C ALA A 214 -13.58 -17.30 -4.76
N GLY A 215 -14.56 -17.08 -5.64
CA GLY A 215 -15.86 -16.51 -5.28
C GLY A 215 -16.62 -17.30 -4.21
N ARG A 216 -16.40 -18.62 -4.12
CA ARG A 216 -17.00 -19.46 -3.06
C ARG A 216 -16.48 -19.14 -1.66
N PHE A 217 -15.31 -18.53 -1.56
CA PHE A 217 -14.69 -18.07 -0.31
C PHE A 217 -14.89 -16.57 -0.10
N GLY A 218 -15.70 -15.90 -0.92
CA GLY A 218 -16.00 -14.47 -0.77
C GLY A 218 -15.02 -13.53 -1.48
N PHE A 219 -14.14 -14.06 -2.35
CA PHE A 219 -13.32 -13.20 -3.20
C PHE A 219 -14.16 -12.55 -4.30
N VAL A 220 -13.95 -11.26 -4.53
CA VAL A 220 -14.52 -10.49 -5.63
C VAL A 220 -13.41 -9.95 -6.53
N ALA A 221 -13.76 -9.59 -7.77
CA ALA A 221 -12.80 -8.97 -8.68
C ALA A 221 -12.27 -7.66 -8.09
N GLY A 222 -10.95 -7.50 -8.06
CA GLY A 222 -10.29 -6.26 -7.67
C GLY A 222 -10.26 -5.25 -8.82
N ALA A 223 -9.73 -4.07 -8.54
CA ALA A 223 -9.60 -2.99 -9.52
C ALA A 223 -8.61 -3.30 -10.67
N ILE A 224 -7.76 -4.31 -10.51
CA ILE A 224 -6.72 -4.67 -11.46
C ILE A 224 -7.01 -6.09 -11.98
N PRO A 225 -6.95 -6.34 -13.29
CA PRO A 225 -7.03 -7.69 -13.86
C PRO A 225 -6.01 -8.63 -13.21
N GLY A 226 -6.42 -9.87 -12.92
CA GLY A 226 -5.55 -10.84 -12.25
C GLY A 226 -5.46 -10.68 -10.74
N ARG A 227 -6.20 -9.73 -10.15
CA ARG A 227 -6.29 -9.53 -8.70
C ARG A 227 -7.73 -9.70 -8.24
N LEU A 228 -7.94 -10.61 -7.30
CA LEU A 228 -9.18 -10.79 -6.54
C LEU A 228 -8.94 -10.37 -5.09
N VAL A 229 -9.98 -9.90 -4.43
CA VAL A 229 -9.89 -9.42 -3.05
C VAL A 229 -11.02 -10.01 -2.22
N MET A 230 -10.70 -10.42 -1.00
CA MET A 230 -11.72 -10.70 0.02
C MET A 230 -12.01 -9.37 0.74
N PRO A 231 -13.22 -8.80 0.60
CA PRO A 231 -13.54 -7.52 1.23
C PRO A 231 -13.55 -7.65 2.76
N ALA A 232 -13.20 -6.57 3.45
CA ALA A 232 -13.41 -6.46 4.89
C ALA A 232 -14.90 -6.42 5.23
N SER A 233 -15.24 -6.81 6.46
CA SER A 233 -16.63 -6.79 6.94
C SER A 233 -17.19 -5.36 7.01
N GLN A 234 -16.31 -4.37 7.21
CA GLN A 234 -16.66 -2.95 7.22
C GLN A 234 -16.34 -2.28 5.87
N PRO A 235 -17.31 -1.58 5.24
CA PRO A 235 -17.07 -0.83 4.02
C PRO A 235 -15.94 0.20 4.16
N GLY A 236 -15.15 0.38 3.10
CA GLY A 236 -14.08 1.37 3.03
C GLY A 236 -12.75 0.95 3.70
N HIS A 237 -12.72 -0.21 4.36
CA HIS A 237 -11.48 -0.78 4.91
C HIS A 237 -10.67 -1.54 3.83
N PRO A 238 -9.34 -1.66 4.00
CA PRO A 238 -8.51 -2.51 3.13
C PRO A 238 -9.05 -3.94 3.08
N PRO A 239 -8.86 -4.67 1.97
CA PRO A 239 -9.30 -6.06 1.86
C PRO A 239 -8.60 -6.94 2.89
N LEU A 240 -9.31 -7.98 3.37
CA LEU A 240 -8.75 -8.95 4.33
C LEU A 240 -7.63 -9.76 3.69
N LEU A 241 -7.87 -10.23 2.46
CA LEU A 241 -6.96 -11.09 1.71
C LEU A 241 -6.94 -10.64 0.25
N VAL A 242 -5.79 -10.84 -0.39
CA VAL A 242 -5.61 -10.60 -1.81
C VAL A 242 -5.21 -11.91 -2.46
N LEU A 243 -5.91 -12.29 -3.51
CA LEU A 243 -5.51 -13.39 -4.39
C LEU A 243 -5.06 -12.79 -5.71
N SER A 244 -3.81 -13.01 -6.09
CA SER A 244 -3.25 -12.52 -7.34
C SER A 244 -2.72 -13.65 -8.21
N PHE A 245 -2.81 -13.46 -9.51
CA PHE A 245 -2.21 -14.31 -10.54
C PHE A 245 -1.76 -13.44 -11.71
N ASP A 246 -1.07 -14.05 -12.67
CA ASP A 246 -0.49 -13.33 -13.80
C ASP A 246 -1.52 -12.45 -14.52
N THR A 247 -1.23 -11.15 -14.59
CA THR A 247 -2.08 -10.14 -15.20
C THR A 247 -2.16 -10.32 -16.71
N GLN A 248 -1.11 -10.83 -17.35
CA GLN A 248 -1.13 -11.17 -18.78
C GLN A 248 -2.09 -12.31 -19.04
N ALA A 249 -2.05 -13.35 -18.19
CA ALA A 249 -2.98 -14.47 -18.27
C ALA A 249 -4.44 -14.02 -18.03
N ALA A 250 -4.66 -13.05 -17.15
CA ALA A 250 -5.98 -12.50 -16.86
C ALA A 250 -6.60 -11.70 -18.02
N LEU A 251 -5.77 -11.03 -18.82
CA LEU A 251 -6.20 -10.16 -19.93
C LEU A 251 -6.25 -10.88 -21.28
N SER A 252 -5.60 -12.04 -21.40
CA SER A 252 -5.48 -12.72 -22.68
C SER A 252 -6.73 -13.50 -23.05
N GLU A 253 -7.20 -13.31 -24.29
CA GLU A 253 -8.25 -14.11 -24.90
C GLU A 253 -7.73 -15.43 -25.51
N ASP A 254 -6.40 -15.57 -25.63
CA ASP A 254 -5.76 -16.79 -26.12
C ASP A 254 -5.69 -17.84 -24.98
N PRO A 255 -6.32 -19.02 -25.15
CA PRO A 255 -6.25 -20.12 -24.18
C PRO A 255 -4.83 -20.57 -23.83
N ALA A 256 -3.87 -20.44 -24.76
CA ALA A 256 -2.48 -20.82 -24.53
C ALA A 256 -1.75 -19.82 -23.63
N GLN A 257 -2.16 -18.55 -23.64
CA GLN A 257 -1.55 -17.46 -22.90
C GLN A 257 -2.31 -17.13 -21.59
N SER A 258 -3.54 -17.63 -21.43
CA SER A 258 -4.34 -17.49 -20.21
C SER A 258 -4.14 -18.62 -19.20
N ALA A 259 -3.21 -19.54 -19.46
CA ALA A 259 -2.93 -20.70 -18.61
C ALA A 259 -2.22 -20.29 -17.30
N ILE A 260 -2.95 -20.31 -16.19
CA ILE A 260 -2.44 -20.01 -14.84
C ILE A 260 -1.87 -21.29 -14.22
N ARG A 261 -0.63 -21.22 -13.71
CA ARG A 261 0.03 -22.34 -13.02
C ARG A 261 0.11 -22.16 -11.51
N ASP A 262 0.06 -20.91 -11.07
CA ASP A 262 0.13 -20.55 -9.68
C ASP A 262 -0.73 -19.33 -9.40
N VAL A 263 -1.25 -19.28 -8.18
CA VAL A 263 -1.94 -18.10 -7.63
C VAL A 263 -1.35 -17.82 -6.26
N THR A 264 -1.14 -16.56 -5.94
CA THR A 264 -0.63 -16.13 -4.63
C THR A 264 -1.78 -15.58 -3.81
N LEU A 265 -1.96 -16.11 -2.62
CA LEU A 265 -2.84 -15.60 -1.59
C LEU A 265 -1.99 -14.83 -0.57
N SER A 266 -2.30 -13.56 -0.33
CA SER A 266 -1.55 -12.73 0.61
C SER A 266 -2.42 -12.03 1.65
N LEU A 267 -1.81 -11.82 2.81
CA LEU A 267 -2.35 -11.13 3.97
C LEU A 267 -1.35 -10.07 4.44
N ASP A 268 -1.80 -8.83 4.50
CA ASP A 268 -1.07 -7.73 5.14
C ASP A 268 -1.54 -7.62 6.60
N VAL A 269 -0.79 -8.24 7.52
CA VAL A 269 -1.26 -8.50 8.89
C VAL A 269 -1.58 -7.21 9.65
N PRO A 270 -0.71 -6.18 9.68
CA PRO A 270 -0.99 -4.97 10.45
C PRO A 270 -2.16 -4.14 9.90
N GLN A 271 -2.54 -4.33 8.63
CA GLN A 271 -3.62 -3.58 7.98
C GLN A 271 -5.03 -4.10 8.35
N VAL A 272 -5.13 -5.34 8.83
CA VAL A 272 -6.39 -6.04 9.04
C VAL A 272 -6.64 -6.30 10.52
N HIS A 273 -7.89 -6.10 10.97
CA HIS A 273 -8.24 -6.21 12.37
C HIS A 273 -8.22 -7.68 12.85
N ARG A 274 -7.62 -7.96 14.02
CA ARG A 274 -7.51 -9.32 14.62
C ARG A 274 -8.86 -10.03 14.70
N ALA A 275 -9.92 -9.30 15.05
CA ALA A 275 -11.28 -9.86 15.14
C ALA A 275 -11.86 -10.40 13.82
N GLU A 276 -11.30 -10.02 12.67
CA GLU A 276 -11.69 -10.59 11.37
C GLU A 276 -11.13 -12.01 11.16
N GLN A 277 -10.23 -12.46 12.05
CA GLN A 277 -9.52 -13.74 11.97
C GLN A 277 -8.87 -13.96 10.59
N PRO A 278 -8.09 -12.99 10.08
CA PRO A 278 -7.68 -12.98 8.67
C PRO A 278 -6.80 -14.17 8.29
N PHE A 279 -5.90 -14.62 9.17
CA PHE A 279 -5.06 -15.76 8.90
C PHE A 279 -5.85 -17.08 8.88
N ALA A 280 -6.82 -17.26 9.78
CA ALA A 280 -7.70 -18.42 9.75
C ALA A 280 -8.50 -18.50 8.43
N ARG A 281 -9.03 -17.35 7.96
CA ARG A 281 -9.66 -17.23 6.65
C ARG A 281 -8.70 -17.51 5.51
N MET A 282 -7.44 -17.11 5.63
CA MET A 282 -6.38 -17.38 4.65
C MET A 282 -6.11 -18.89 4.53
N CYS A 283 -5.99 -19.59 5.65
CA CYS A 283 -5.83 -21.04 5.70
C CYS A 283 -7.05 -21.76 5.12
N GLU A 284 -8.27 -21.36 5.51
CA GLU A 284 -9.51 -21.94 4.99
C GLU A 284 -9.60 -21.78 3.46
N ALA A 285 -9.36 -20.58 2.95
CA ALA A 285 -9.35 -20.30 1.52
C ALA A 285 -8.25 -21.09 0.80
N ALA A 286 -7.02 -21.13 1.32
CA ALA A 286 -5.92 -21.86 0.69
C ALA A 286 -6.19 -23.37 0.61
N ILE A 287 -6.65 -23.99 1.71
CA ILE A 287 -6.97 -25.42 1.75
C ILE A 287 -8.16 -25.73 0.82
N GLY A 288 -9.20 -24.90 0.88
CA GLY A 288 -10.39 -25.07 0.06
C GLY A 288 -10.11 -24.93 -1.44
N LEU A 289 -9.34 -23.91 -1.83
CA LEU A 289 -8.91 -23.70 -3.21
C LEU A 289 -7.98 -24.80 -3.70
N ALA A 290 -6.99 -25.20 -2.90
CA ALA A 290 -6.08 -26.28 -3.26
C ALA A 290 -6.84 -27.60 -3.51
N LYS A 291 -7.85 -27.90 -2.68
CA LYS A 291 -8.71 -29.07 -2.89
C LYS A 291 -9.59 -28.94 -4.13
N ALA A 292 -10.21 -27.78 -4.36
CA ALA A 292 -11.13 -27.57 -5.47
C ALA A 292 -10.44 -27.54 -6.84
N MET A 293 -9.20 -27.06 -6.88
CA MET A 293 -8.46 -26.79 -8.12
C MET A 293 -7.33 -27.81 -8.38
N ASP A 294 -7.24 -28.88 -7.59
CA ASP A 294 -6.14 -29.86 -7.66
C ASP A 294 -4.75 -29.19 -7.54
N GLY A 295 -4.64 -28.32 -6.54
CA GLY A 295 -3.45 -27.54 -6.23
C GLY A 295 -2.61 -28.12 -5.09
N ALA A 296 -1.40 -27.59 -4.94
CA ALA A 296 -0.55 -27.78 -3.77
C ALA A 296 -0.25 -26.42 -3.16
N ILE A 297 -0.33 -26.31 -1.83
CA ILE A 297 0.01 -25.08 -1.10
C ILE A 297 1.52 -25.11 -0.84
N THR A 298 2.21 -24.07 -1.29
CA THR A 298 3.66 -23.91 -1.14
C THR A 298 4.00 -22.54 -0.59
N ASP A 299 5.23 -22.41 -0.08
CA ASP A 299 5.85 -21.10 0.11
C ASP A 299 6.29 -20.49 -1.24
N ASP A 300 6.92 -19.32 -1.18
CA ASP A 300 7.43 -18.62 -2.37
C ASP A 300 8.57 -19.39 -3.07
N ASN A 301 9.28 -20.26 -2.33
CA ASN A 301 10.33 -21.12 -2.86
C ASN A 301 9.78 -22.42 -3.49
N GLY A 302 8.47 -22.64 -3.44
CA GLY A 302 7.82 -23.85 -3.94
C GLY A 302 7.90 -25.05 -2.99
N GLN A 303 8.30 -24.85 -1.73
CA GLN A 303 8.28 -25.88 -0.71
C GLN A 303 6.86 -26.07 -0.18
N PRO A 304 6.33 -27.31 -0.13
CA PRO A 304 5.01 -27.56 0.42
C PRO A 304 4.88 -27.11 1.87
N ILE A 305 3.80 -26.40 2.18
CA ILE A 305 3.48 -25.99 3.56
C ILE A 305 2.57 -27.05 4.18
N GLN A 306 3.02 -27.63 5.29
CA GLN A 306 2.24 -28.59 6.08
C GLN A 306 1.30 -27.88 7.05
N SER A 307 0.25 -28.57 7.51
CA SER A 307 -0.72 -28.04 8.47
C SER A 307 -0.06 -27.56 9.76
N GLU A 308 0.93 -28.29 10.26
CA GLU A 308 1.66 -28.00 11.49
C GLU A 308 2.42 -26.67 11.37
N ALA A 309 2.92 -26.33 10.17
CA ALA A 309 3.57 -25.05 9.95
C ALA A 309 2.57 -23.89 9.98
N MET A 310 1.33 -24.11 9.51
CA MET A 310 0.26 -23.11 9.62
C MET A 310 -0.13 -22.85 11.08
N ASP A 311 -0.18 -23.88 11.91
CA ASP A 311 -0.48 -23.73 13.35
C ASP A 311 0.61 -22.93 14.08
N VAL A 312 1.88 -23.12 13.73
CA VAL A 312 3.00 -22.32 14.26
C VAL A 312 2.87 -20.86 13.85
N ILE A 313 2.59 -20.59 12.57
CA ILE A 313 2.37 -19.21 12.09
C ILE A 313 1.19 -18.57 12.83
N ALA A 314 0.11 -19.30 13.08
CA ALA A 314 -1.03 -18.80 13.84
C ALA A 314 -0.61 -18.39 15.26
N ALA A 315 0.18 -19.19 15.96
CA ALA A 315 0.67 -18.88 17.30
C ALA A 315 1.59 -17.64 17.32
N ASP A 316 2.50 -17.53 16.35
CA ASP A 316 3.40 -16.37 16.23
C ASP A 316 2.63 -15.09 15.93
N LEU A 317 1.55 -15.17 15.14
CA LEU A 317 0.67 -14.03 14.86
C LEU A 317 -0.06 -13.52 16.11
N GLU A 318 -0.48 -14.40 17.02
CA GLU A 318 -1.11 -13.95 18.27
C GLU A 318 -0.13 -13.12 19.11
N GLN A 319 1.14 -13.52 19.16
CA GLN A 319 2.19 -12.74 19.84
C GLN A 319 2.43 -11.39 19.16
N LEU A 320 2.42 -11.36 17.83
CA LEU A 320 2.54 -10.13 17.06
C LEU A 320 1.39 -9.16 17.36
N TYR A 321 0.15 -9.67 17.40
CA TYR A 321 -1.02 -8.85 17.74
C TYR A 321 -0.91 -8.25 19.13
N ASP A 322 -0.55 -9.06 20.13
CA ASP A 322 -0.38 -8.58 21.50
C ASP A 322 0.74 -7.52 21.61
N THR A 323 1.82 -7.69 20.84
CA THR A 323 2.95 -6.73 20.80
C THR A 323 2.56 -5.39 20.17
N LEU A 324 1.76 -5.42 19.11
CA LEU A 324 1.22 -4.22 18.47
C LEU A 324 0.23 -3.49 19.38
N GLU A 325 -0.68 -4.23 20.02
CA GLU A 325 -1.68 -3.69 20.95
C GLU A 325 -1.03 -3.05 22.18
N ALA A 326 0.05 -3.63 22.71
CA ALA A 326 0.81 -3.07 23.84
C ALA A 326 1.44 -1.69 23.58
N ARG A 327 1.50 -1.24 22.32
CA ARG A 327 1.98 0.10 21.92
C ARG A 327 0.87 0.97 21.31
N ASP A 328 -0.39 0.65 21.57
CA ASP A 328 -1.57 1.34 21.02
C ASP A 328 -1.62 1.30 19.47
N LEU A 329 -0.95 0.33 18.85
CA LEU A 329 -0.88 0.12 17.40
C LEU A 329 -1.60 -1.16 17.00
N ALA A 330 -2.71 -1.50 17.66
CA ALA A 330 -3.49 -2.71 17.39
C ALA A 330 -3.74 -2.88 15.89
N ALA A 331 -3.56 -4.10 15.37
CA ALA A 331 -3.69 -4.38 13.94
C ALA A 331 -5.07 -3.96 13.41
N GLY A 332 -5.09 -3.32 12.23
CA GLY A 332 -6.30 -2.76 11.62
C GLY A 332 -6.82 -1.46 12.24
N SER A 333 -6.19 -0.94 13.30
CA SER A 333 -6.45 0.44 13.78
C SER A 333 -6.06 1.48 12.73
N THR A 334 -6.59 2.69 12.86
CA THR A 334 -6.25 3.80 11.96
C THR A 334 -4.75 4.10 12.00
N GLN A 335 -4.14 4.04 13.19
CA GLN A 335 -2.72 4.31 13.43
C GLN A 335 -1.86 3.22 12.78
N ALA A 336 -2.16 1.94 13.03
CA ALA A 336 -1.44 0.83 12.41
C ALA A 336 -1.53 0.89 10.88
N ARG A 337 -2.73 1.10 10.31
CA ARG A 337 -2.88 1.19 8.85
C ARG A 337 -2.08 2.31 8.23
N ARG A 338 -1.96 3.46 8.91
CA ARG A 338 -1.12 4.58 8.46
C ARG A 338 0.36 4.21 8.57
N LEU A 339 0.80 3.65 9.69
CA LEU A 339 2.20 3.28 9.94
C LEU A 339 2.70 2.20 8.98
N PHE A 340 1.88 1.20 8.66
CA PHE A 340 2.23 0.09 7.76
C PHE A 340 1.78 0.33 6.31
N SER A 341 1.62 1.60 5.89
CA SER A 341 1.28 1.97 4.51
C SER A 341 2.49 2.37 3.68
#